data_AF-A0A2J8UGR6-F1
#
_entry.id   AF-A0A2J8UGR6-F1
#
_cell.length_a   1.000
_cell.length_b   1.000
_cell.length_c   1.000
_cell.angle_alpha   90.00
_cell.angle_beta   90.00
_cell.angle_gamma   90.00
#
_symmetry.space_group_name_H-M   'P 1'
#
loop_
_entity.id
_entity.type
_entity.pdbx_description
1 polymer ?
#
loop_
_entity_poly.entity_id
_entity_poly.type
_entity_poly.pdbx_seq_one_letter_code
_entity_poly.pdbx_strand_id
1 'polypeptide(L)'
;MAGAQDERGRGPAAGEQLQQQHVSCQVFPERLAQGNPQQGFFSSFFTSNQKCQLRLLKTLETNPYVKLLLDAMKHSGCAVNKDRHFSCEDCNGNVSGGFDASTSQIVLCQNNIHNQAHMNRVVTHELIHAFDHCRAHVDWFTNIRHLACSEVRAANLSGDCSLVNEIFRLHFGLKQHHQTCVRDRATLSILAVRNISKEVAKKAVDEVFESCFNDHEPFGRIPHNKTYARYAHRDFENRDRYYSNI
;
A
#
# COMPACT_ATOMS: atom_id res chain seq x y z
N MET A 1 34.62 49.28 36.72
CA MET A 1 35.89 49.70 36.09
C MET A 1 36.58 48.43 35.62
N ALA A 2 36.34 47.97 34.39
CA ALA A 2 37.15 48.26 33.18
C ALA A 2 38.52 47.56 33.24
N GLY A 3 39.01 46.82 32.24
CA GLY A 3 38.60 46.58 30.86
C GLY A 3 39.46 45.49 30.22
N ALA A 4 39.11 45.12 28.99
CA ALA A 4 39.59 43.97 28.21
C ALA A 4 40.84 44.25 27.32
N GLN A 5 41.39 43.18 26.73
CA GLN A 5 42.01 43.03 25.39
C GLN A 5 42.20 41.51 25.16
N ASP A 6 41.43 40.79 24.34
CA ASP A 6 41.34 40.70 22.86
C ASP A 6 42.66 40.29 22.17
N GLU A 7 42.79 39.01 21.82
CA GLU A 7 43.54 38.59 20.63
C GLU A 7 42.73 37.55 19.81
N ARG A 8 42.75 37.80 18.51
CA ARG A 8 41.91 37.26 17.43
C ARG A 8 42.53 35.98 16.85
N GLY A 9 41.70 34.95 16.64
CA GLY A 9 41.97 33.82 15.75
C GLY A 9 40.80 33.61 14.79
N ARG A 10 41.06 33.47 13.48
CA ARG A 10 40.13 33.68 12.37
C ARG A 10 39.75 32.36 11.65
N GLY A 11 38.48 31.93 11.78
CA GLY A 11 37.64 31.14 10.83
C GLY A 11 38.02 29.68 10.46
N PRO A 12 37.17 28.93 9.69
CA PRO A 12 35.79 29.17 9.24
C PRO A 12 34.79 28.01 9.61
N ALA A 13 33.50 28.31 9.81
CA ALA A 13 32.33 28.01 8.95
C ALA A 13 31.79 26.55 8.91
N ALA A 14 30.45 26.50 9.05
CA ALA A 14 29.50 25.60 8.39
C ALA A 14 29.33 24.14 8.88
N GLY A 15 28.18 23.91 9.53
CA GLY A 15 27.18 22.94 9.05
C GLY A 15 27.45 21.46 9.28
N GLU A 16 26.99 20.93 10.42
CA GLU A 16 26.61 19.52 10.51
C GLU A 16 25.09 19.41 10.36
N GLN A 17 24.63 19.52 9.11
CA GLN A 17 23.38 18.88 8.72
C GLN A 17 23.67 17.38 8.66
N LEU A 18 23.18 16.65 9.66
CA LEU A 18 23.08 15.19 9.62
C LEU A 18 22.29 14.80 8.38
N GLN A 19 23.04 14.44 7.34
CA GLN A 19 22.55 13.97 6.06
C GLN A 19 21.90 12.60 6.30
N GLN A 20 20.59 12.60 6.57
CA GLN A 20 19.80 11.38 6.68
C GLN A 20 19.80 10.68 5.32
N GLN A 21 20.63 9.64 5.23
CA GLN A 21 20.73 8.78 4.06
C GLN A 21 19.39 8.11 3.79
N HIS A 22 18.82 8.48 2.65
CA HIS A 22 17.59 7.95 2.09
C HIS A 22 17.83 6.50 1.65
N VAL A 23 17.75 5.54 2.58
CA VAL A 23 17.76 4.11 2.23
C VAL A 23 16.35 3.74 1.77
N SER A 24 16.06 4.03 0.50
CA SER A 24 14.98 3.37 -0.21
C SER A 24 15.35 1.88 -0.26
N CYS A 25 14.48 1.03 0.28
CA CYS A 25 14.60 -0.39 -0.02
C CYS A 25 14.45 -0.53 -1.54
N GLN A 26 15.50 -1.05 -2.19
CA GLN A 26 15.60 -1.27 -3.64
C GLN A 26 14.64 -2.39 -4.09
N VAL A 27 13.35 -2.17 -3.90
CA VAL A 27 12.28 -3.03 -4.42
C VAL A 27 11.83 -2.52 -5.79
N PHE A 28 12.09 -1.24 -6.09
CA PHE A 28 11.71 -0.60 -7.34
C PHE A 28 12.96 -0.18 -8.14
N PRO A 29 13.00 -0.41 -9.47
CA PRO A 29 14.10 0.07 -10.29
C PRO A 29 14.14 1.61 -10.32
N GLU A 30 15.34 2.19 -10.25
CA GLU A 30 15.56 3.61 -10.60
C GLU A 30 15.20 3.81 -12.08
N ARG A 31 14.39 4.85 -12.39
CA ARG A 31 13.93 5.12 -13.75
C ARG A 31 15.12 5.45 -14.67
N LEU A 32 15.49 4.52 -15.55
CA LEU A 32 16.30 4.83 -16.74
C LEU A 32 15.39 5.32 -17.87
N ALA A 33 15.80 6.42 -18.52
CA ALA A 33 15.07 7.03 -19.63
C ALA A 33 14.87 6.05 -20.80
N GLN A 34 13.67 6.06 -21.36
CA GLN A 34 13.17 5.15 -22.38
C GLN A 34 14.05 5.11 -23.64
N GLY A 35 14.57 3.92 -23.97
CA GLY A 35 15.14 3.59 -25.27
C GLY A 35 14.03 3.19 -26.27
N ASN A 36 14.17 3.65 -27.51
CA ASN A 36 13.20 3.59 -28.60
C ASN A 36 13.01 2.15 -29.16
N PRO A 37 11.79 1.65 -29.45
CA PRO A 37 11.61 0.29 -29.97
C PRO A 37 11.65 0.22 -31.50
N GLN A 38 12.47 -0.70 -32.04
CA GLN A 38 12.47 -1.08 -33.46
C GLN A 38 11.27 -1.98 -33.81
N GLN A 39 10.76 -1.79 -35.03
CA GLN A 39 9.56 -2.40 -35.61
C GLN A 39 9.71 -3.90 -35.91
N GLY A 40 8.63 -4.68 -35.71
CA GLY A 40 8.52 -6.08 -36.17
C GLY A 40 7.11 -6.68 -36.07
N PHE A 41 6.56 -7.01 -37.25
CA PHE A 41 5.45 -7.88 -37.69
C PHE A 41 4.35 -8.42 -36.74
N PHE A 42 3.11 -8.38 -37.24
CA PHE A 42 1.84 -8.70 -36.57
C PHE A 42 1.78 -10.07 -35.88
N SER A 43 1.62 -10.00 -34.55
CA SER A 43 0.83 -10.97 -33.79
C SER A 43 -0.02 -10.17 -32.79
N SER A 44 -1.33 -10.43 -32.75
CA SER A 44 -2.25 -9.76 -31.82
C SER A 44 -2.07 -10.33 -30.42
N PHE A 45 -0.90 -10.08 -29.81
CA PHE A 45 -0.62 -10.39 -28.42
C PHE A 45 -0.33 -9.07 -27.72
N PHE A 46 -1.28 -8.60 -26.91
CA PHE A 46 -1.05 -7.45 -26.03
C PHE A 46 0.26 -7.64 -25.24
N THR A 47 1.08 -6.58 -25.18
CA THR A 47 2.29 -6.58 -24.34
C THR A 47 1.90 -6.80 -22.87
N SER A 48 2.81 -7.33 -22.04
CA SER A 48 2.56 -7.52 -20.60
C SER A 48 2.08 -6.23 -19.94
N ASN A 49 2.64 -5.09 -20.35
CA ASN A 49 2.23 -3.77 -19.91
C ASN A 49 0.79 -3.43 -20.31
N GLN A 50 0.41 -3.62 -21.58
CA GLN A 50 -0.98 -3.40 -22.02
C GLN A 50 -1.97 -4.29 -21.26
N LYS A 51 -1.61 -5.55 -20.98
CA LYS A 51 -2.45 -6.45 -20.16
C LYS A 51 -2.60 -5.94 -18.73
N CYS A 52 -1.52 -5.44 -18.13
CA CYS A 52 -1.56 -4.84 -16.80
C CYS A 52 -2.47 -3.61 -16.78
N GLN A 53 -2.30 -2.68 -17.73
CA GLN A 53 -3.11 -1.48 -17.87
C GLN A 53 -4.60 -1.79 -18.04
N LEU A 54 -4.95 -2.74 -18.92
CA LEU A 54 -6.35 -3.16 -19.12
C LEU A 54 -6.97 -3.76 -17.85
N ARG A 55 -6.21 -4.60 -17.12
CA ARG A 55 -6.67 -5.18 -15.85
C ARG A 55 -6.81 -4.12 -14.76
N LEU A 56 -5.90 -3.15 -14.71
CA LEU A 56 -5.97 -2.01 -13.79
C LEU A 56 -7.21 -1.18 -14.07
N LEU A 57 -7.45 -0.77 -15.32
CA LEU A 57 -8.66 -0.02 -15.71
C LEU A 57 -9.92 -0.75 -15.28
N LYS A 58 -10.03 -2.04 -15.61
CA LYS A 58 -11.16 -2.88 -15.18
C LYS A 58 -11.29 -2.94 -13.65
N THR A 59 -10.18 -2.94 -12.92
CA THR A 59 -10.18 -2.94 -11.45
C THR A 59 -10.76 -1.64 -10.91
N LEU A 60 -10.25 -0.50 -11.39
CA LEU A 60 -10.70 0.83 -10.96
C LEU A 60 -12.19 1.06 -11.26
N GLU A 61 -12.68 0.55 -12.40
CA GLU A 61 -14.07 0.76 -12.82
C GLU A 61 -15.08 -0.17 -12.14
N THR A 62 -14.69 -1.42 -11.85
CA THR A 62 -15.67 -2.47 -11.52
C THR A 62 -15.51 -3.08 -10.12
N ASN A 63 -14.36 -2.92 -9.46
CA ASN A 63 -14.14 -3.52 -8.16
C ASN A 63 -14.74 -2.65 -7.04
N PRO A 64 -15.73 -3.15 -6.28
CA PRO A 64 -16.38 -2.37 -5.22
C PRO A 64 -15.46 -1.99 -4.06
N TYR A 65 -14.41 -2.77 -3.78
CA TYR A 65 -13.43 -2.41 -2.75
C TYR A 65 -12.66 -1.15 -3.17
N VAL A 66 -12.20 -1.17 -4.41
CA VAL A 66 -11.40 -0.09 -5.00
C VAL A 66 -12.23 1.17 -5.17
N LYS A 67 -13.47 1.06 -5.66
CA LYS A 67 -14.37 2.22 -5.77
C LYS A 67 -14.59 2.92 -4.43
N LEU A 68 -14.86 2.15 -3.38
CA LEU A 68 -15.01 2.70 -2.03
C LEU A 68 -13.75 3.45 -1.59
N LEU A 69 -12.57 2.84 -1.74
CA LEU A 69 -11.29 3.47 -1.37
C LEU A 69 -11.04 4.76 -2.17
N LEU A 70 -11.30 4.76 -3.48
CA LEU A 70 -11.14 5.95 -4.32
C LEU A 70 -12.07 7.09 -3.87
N ASP A 71 -13.33 6.79 -3.54
CA ASP A 71 -14.29 7.77 -3.04
C ASP A 71 -13.90 8.27 -1.63
N ALA A 72 -13.39 7.39 -0.77
CA ALA A 72 -12.90 7.74 0.56
C ALA A 72 -11.67 8.63 0.51
N MET A 73 -10.72 8.32 -0.37
CA MET A 73 -9.54 9.15 -0.61
C MET A 73 -9.92 10.51 -1.19
N LYS A 74 -10.88 10.57 -2.12
CA LYS A 74 -11.42 11.84 -2.63
C LYS A 74 -12.07 12.67 -1.52
N HIS A 75 -12.90 12.06 -0.67
CA HIS A 75 -13.51 12.74 0.47
C HIS A 75 -12.48 13.23 1.51
N SER A 76 -11.36 12.54 1.64
CA SER A 76 -10.29 12.89 2.59
C SER A 76 -9.30 13.93 2.03
N GLY A 77 -9.54 14.46 0.83
CA GLY A 77 -8.68 15.47 0.19
C GLY A 77 -7.48 14.89 -0.56
N CYS A 78 -7.37 13.56 -0.70
CA CYS A 78 -6.26 12.87 -1.38
C CYS A 78 -6.73 12.16 -2.64
N ALA A 79 -7.44 12.88 -3.52
CA ALA A 79 -8.01 12.29 -4.73
C ALA A 79 -6.97 11.55 -5.57
N VAL A 80 -7.28 10.32 -5.97
CA VAL A 80 -6.37 9.47 -6.75
C VAL A 80 -6.57 9.72 -8.24
N ASN A 81 -5.49 10.08 -8.94
CA ASN A 81 -5.48 10.17 -10.39
C ASN A 81 -4.83 8.90 -10.98
N LYS A 82 -5.54 8.22 -11.89
CA LYS A 82 -5.09 6.95 -12.46
C LYS A 82 -3.75 7.03 -13.19
N ASP A 83 -3.56 8.10 -13.98
CA ASP A 83 -2.40 8.27 -14.86
C ASP A 83 -1.16 8.73 -14.09
N ARG A 84 -1.36 9.34 -12.92
CA ARG A 84 -0.28 9.80 -12.04
C ARG A 84 0.11 8.77 -10.98
N HIS A 85 -0.86 8.10 -10.38
CA HIS A 85 -0.65 7.30 -9.17
C HIS A 85 -0.52 5.80 -9.41
N PHE A 86 -0.69 5.30 -10.62
CA PHE A 86 -0.46 3.89 -10.90
C PHE A 86 0.58 3.71 -11.99
N SER A 87 1.51 2.78 -11.78
CA SER A 87 2.45 2.33 -12.79
C SER A 87 2.46 0.80 -12.89
N CYS A 88 2.58 0.30 -14.11
CA CYS A 88 2.78 -1.12 -14.39
C CYS A 88 4.24 -1.32 -14.76
N GLU A 89 4.99 -2.02 -13.92
CA GLU A 89 6.44 -2.18 -14.05
C GLU A 89 6.82 -3.67 -14.00
N ASP A 90 7.97 -4.00 -14.57
CA ASP A 90 8.60 -5.30 -14.33
C ASP A 90 9.46 -5.18 -13.07
N CYS A 91 9.12 -5.95 -12.04
CA CYS A 91 9.79 -5.91 -10.74
C CYS A 91 10.76 -7.08 -10.56
N ASN A 92 11.81 -6.85 -9.79
CA ASN A 92 12.66 -7.92 -9.29
C ASN A 92 12.06 -8.56 -8.03
N GLY A 93 12.14 -9.88 -7.90
CA GLY A 93 11.61 -10.61 -6.76
C GLY A 93 10.12 -10.97 -6.86
N ASN A 94 9.53 -11.41 -5.75
CA ASN A 94 8.19 -12.02 -5.70
C ASN A 94 7.08 -11.06 -5.20
N VAL A 95 7.34 -9.75 -5.15
CA VAL A 95 6.34 -8.74 -4.76
C VAL A 95 5.39 -8.45 -5.91
N SER A 96 4.08 -8.33 -5.62
CA SER A 96 3.07 -8.09 -6.68
C SER A 96 2.71 -6.63 -6.86
N GLY A 97 3.06 -5.79 -5.88
CA GLY A 97 2.92 -4.34 -5.95
C GLY A 97 3.57 -3.68 -4.74
N GLY A 98 3.45 -2.36 -4.67
CA GLY A 98 3.85 -1.57 -3.51
C GLY A 98 3.43 -0.10 -3.62
N PHE A 99 3.23 0.53 -2.48
CA PHE A 99 2.95 1.96 -2.35
C PHE A 99 4.23 2.75 -2.00
N ASP A 100 4.59 3.71 -2.83
CA ASP A 100 5.64 4.68 -2.57
C ASP A 100 5.05 5.96 -1.99
N ALA A 101 5.26 6.17 -0.69
CA ALA A 101 4.79 7.35 0.03
C ALA A 101 5.42 8.66 -0.45
N SER A 102 6.66 8.63 -0.97
CA SER A 102 7.37 9.85 -1.39
C SER A 102 6.77 10.46 -2.65
N THR A 103 6.31 9.62 -3.57
CA THR A 103 5.69 10.03 -4.83
C THR A 103 4.16 9.85 -4.85
N SER A 104 3.60 9.25 -3.81
CA SER A 104 2.20 8.80 -3.76
C SER A 104 1.81 7.93 -4.96
N GLN A 105 2.72 7.05 -5.38
CA GLN A 105 2.50 6.12 -6.48
C GLN A 105 2.29 4.69 -5.97
N ILE A 106 1.43 3.95 -6.67
CA ILE A 106 1.21 2.52 -6.55
C ILE A 106 1.88 1.86 -7.75
N VAL A 107 2.89 1.06 -7.47
CA VAL A 107 3.60 0.26 -8.46
C VAL A 107 2.97 -1.12 -8.52
N LEU A 108 2.63 -1.59 -9.72
CA LEU A 108 2.04 -2.91 -9.97
C LEU A 108 3.05 -3.75 -10.76
N CYS A 109 3.52 -4.83 -10.14
CA CYS A 109 4.53 -5.70 -10.72
C CYS A 109 3.90 -6.66 -11.73
N GLN A 110 3.86 -6.26 -12.99
CA GLN A 110 3.08 -6.91 -14.05
C GLN A 110 3.50 -8.37 -14.28
N ASN A 111 4.78 -8.69 -14.04
CA ASN A 111 5.35 -10.03 -14.13
C ASN A 111 4.85 -10.99 -13.02
N ASN A 112 4.37 -10.46 -11.90
CA ASN A 112 3.87 -11.23 -10.76
C ASN A 112 2.34 -11.26 -10.66
N ILE A 113 1.64 -10.41 -11.42
CA ILE A 113 0.16 -10.37 -11.43
C ILE A 113 -0.41 -11.28 -12.53
N HIS A 114 -0.79 -12.50 -12.15
CA HIS A 114 -1.22 -13.52 -13.12
C HIS A 114 -2.64 -13.34 -13.69
N ASN A 115 -3.60 -12.83 -12.90
CA ASN A 115 -5.00 -12.74 -13.31
C ASN A 115 -5.74 -11.53 -12.71
N GLN A 116 -6.97 -11.30 -13.16
CA GLN A 116 -7.80 -10.16 -12.73
C GLN A 116 -8.12 -10.20 -11.22
N ALA A 117 -8.33 -11.38 -10.64
CA ALA A 117 -8.60 -11.50 -9.20
C ALA A 117 -7.38 -11.14 -8.37
N HIS A 118 -6.18 -11.49 -8.84
CA HIS A 118 -4.92 -11.08 -8.22
C HIS A 118 -4.74 -9.55 -8.33
N MET A 119 -4.91 -8.97 -9.52
CA MET A 119 -4.87 -7.51 -9.73
C MET A 119 -5.82 -6.77 -8.78
N ASN A 120 -7.06 -7.25 -8.68
CA ASN A 120 -8.06 -6.67 -7.78
C ASN A 120 -7.59 -6.59 -6.33
N ARG A 121 -6.92 -7.64 -5.84
CA ARG A 121 -6.41 -7.70 -4.46
C ARG A 121 -5.22 -6.78 -4.26
N VAL A 122 -4.23 -6.84 -5.15
CA VAL A 122 -3.04 -5.97 -5.11
C VAL A 122 -3.44 -4.50 -5.11
N VAL A 123 -4.26 -4.06 -6.07
CA VAL A 123 -4.71 -2.66 -6.13
C VAL A 123 -5.48 -2.26 -4.87
N THR A 124 -6.30 -3.15 -4.30
CA THR A 124 -7.01 -2.86 -3.05
C THR A 124 -6.04 -2.73 -1.87
N HIS A 125 -5.07 -3.63 -1.77
CA HIS A 125 -4.02 -3.64 -0.75
C HIS A 125 -3.21 -2.34 -0.78
N GLU A 126 -2.68 -1.97 -1.95
CA GLU A 126 -1.87 -0.76 -2.09
C GLU A 126 -2.71 0.53 -1.92
N LEU A 127 -3.99 0.52 -2.28
CA LEU A 127 -4.88 1.66 -1.99
C LEU A 127 -5.19 1.81 -0.51
N ILE A 128 -5.19 0.73 0.28
CA ILE A 128 -5.32 0.83 1.74
C ILE A 128 -4.08 1.53 2.32
N HIS A 129 -2.88 1.19 1.85
CA HIS A 129 -1.66 1.91 2.22
C HIS A 129 -1.74 3.40 1.85
N ALA A 130 -2.18 3.71 0.63
CA ALA A 130 -2.34 5.10 0.19
C ALA A 130 -3.39 5.86 1.03
N PHE A 131 -4.50 5.22 1.38
CA PHE A 131 -5.53 5.79 2.24
C PHE A 131 -5.02 6.01 3.66
N ASP A 132 -4.27 5.06 4.22
CA ASP A 132 -3.66 5.19 5.55
C ASP A 132 -2.61 6.30 5.58
N HIS A 133 -1.78 6.41 4.53
CA HIS A 133 -0.85 7.53 4.38
C HIS A 133 -1.59 8.87 4.43
N CYS A 134 -2.68 8.99 3.67
CA CYS A 134 -3.48 10.20 3.60
C CYS A 134 -4.16 10.57 4.93
N ARG A 135 -4.86 9.62 5.56
CA ARG A 135 -5.71 9.93 6.72
C ARG A 135 -4.95 9.95 8.04
N ALA A 136 -3.90 9.15 8.17
CA ALA A 136 -3.24 8.87 9.44
C ALA A 136 -1.77 9.29 9.46
N HIS A 137 -1.25 9.88 8.38
CA HIS A 137 0.12 10.39 8.30
C HIS A 137 1.15 9.31 8.71
N VAL A 138 0.98 8.12 8.16
CA VAL A 138 1.80 6.93 8.47
C VAL A 138 3.28 7.25 8.26
N ASP A 139 4.09 6.92 9.28
CA ASP A 139 5.54 7.00 9.20
C ASP A 139 6.05 5.65 8.74
N TRP A 140 6.29 5.57 7.44
CA TRP A 140 6.68 4.34 6.78
C TRP A 140 8.08 3.88 7.16
N PHE A 141 8.99 4.81 7.49
CA PHE A 141 10.43 4.56 7.52
C PHE A 141 11.00 4.41 8.92
N THR A 142 10.61 5.27 9.85
CA THR A 142 11.25 5.31 11.17
C THR A 142 10.44 4.58 12.23
N ASN A 143 9.13 4.39 12.00
CA ASN A 143 8.23 3.76 12.94
C ASN A 143 7.67 2.43 12.42
N ILE A 144 8.28 1.33 12.87
CA ILE A 144 7.85 -0.04 12.52
C ILE A 144 6.39 -0.34 12.92
N ARG A 145 5.86 0.29 13.97
CA ARG A 145 4.46 0.10 14.40
C ARG A 145 3.48 0.71 13.41
N HIS A 146 3.82 1.86 12.84
CA HIS A 146 3.00 2.51 11.80
C HIS A 146 2.95 1.64 10.54
N LEU A 147 4.11 1.15 10.10
CA LEU A 147 4.20 0.18 9.00
C LEU A 147 3.37 -1.07 9.30
N ALA A 148 3.60 -1.72 10.45
CA ALA A 148 2.89 -2.94 10.84
C ALA A 148 1.37 -2.74 10.91
N CYS A 149 0.90 -1.59 11.40
CA CYS A 149 -0.52 -1.27 11.47
C CYS A 149 -1.15 -1.20 10.07
N SER A 150 -0.48 -0.52 9.13
CA SER A 150 -0.91 -0.41 7.74
C SER A 150 -0.95 -1.77 7.04
N GLU A 151 0.03 -2.63 7.31
CA GLU A 151 0.10 -4.01 6.80
C GLU A 151 -1.01 -4.92 7.37
N VAL A 152 -1.33 -4.79 8.66
CA VAL A 152 -2.46 -5.48 9.29
C VAL A 152 -3.77 -5.07 8.61
N ARG A 153 -3.99 -3.77 8.42
CA ARG A 153 -5.19 -3.25 7.75
C ARG A 153 -5.28 -3.70 6.30
N ALA A 154 -4.18 -3.62 5.54
CA ALA A 154 -4.12 -4.03 4.16
C ALA A 154 -4.43 -5.53 4.00
N ALA A 155 -3.84 -6.39 4.83
CA ALA A 155 -4.14 -7.83 4.81
C ALA A 155 -5.59 -8.16 5.23
N ASN A 156 -6.14 -7.41 6.19
CA ASN A 156 -7.50 -7.59 6.72
C ASN A 156 -8.58 -7.17 5.71
N LEU A 157 -8.43 -6.01 5.08
CA LEU A 157 -9.50 -5.36 4.31
C LEU A 157 -9.41 -5.59 2.80
N SER A 158 -8.25 -6.00 2.26
CA SER A 158 -8.06 -6.19 0.81
C SER A 158 -8.71 -7.46 0.23
N GLY A 159 -9.13 -8.38 1.10
CA GLY A 159 -9.58 -9.72 0.69
C GLY A 159 -8.44 -10.70 0.42
N ASP A 160 -7.20 -10.36 0.77
CA ASP A 160 -6.04 -11.28 0.77
C ASP A 160 -6.33 -12.54 1.59
N CYS A 161 -6.90 -12.36 2.78
CA CYS A 161 -7.27 -13.43 3.71
C CYS A 161 -8.73 -13.91 3.56
N SER A 162 -9.30 -13.86 2.35
CA SER A 162 -10.66 -14.37 2.09
C SER A 162 -10.71 -15.90 2.02
N LEU A 163 -11.80 -16.50 2.54
CA LEU A 163 -12.00 -17.94 2.73
C LEU A 163 -11.74 -18.81 1.48
N VAL A 164 -11.97 -18.27 0.27
CA VAL A 164 -11.72 -18.97 -1.01
C VAL A 164 -10.23 -19.27 -1.21
N ASN A 165 -9.35 -18.42 -0.69
CA ASN A 165 -7.90 -18.64 -0.74
C ASN A 165 -7.42 -19.62 0.35
N GLU A 166 -8.22 -19.86 1.39
CA GLU A 166 -7.88 -20.74 2.52
C GLU A 166 -8.37 -22.18 2.34
N ILE A 167 -9.40 -22.43 1.53
CA ILE A 167 -9.80 -23.80 1.16
C ILE A 167 -8.65 -24.56 0.45
N PHE A 168 -7.80 -23.85 -0.30
CA PHE A 168 -6.58 -24.41 -0.89
C PHE A 168 -5.44 -24.65 0.13
N ARG A 169 -5.58 -24.20 1.38
CA ARG A 169 -4.55 -24.32 2.43
C ARG A 169 -4.84 -25.38 3.49
N LEU A 170 -5.85 -26.26 3.30
CA LEU A 170 -6.06 -27.53 4.01
C LEU A 170 -6.11 -27.51 5.55
N HIS A 171 -6.21 -26.35 6.21
CA HIS A 171 -6.31 -26.28 7.67
C HIS A 171 -7.78 -26.27 8.11
N PHE A 172 -8.37 -27.45 8.30
CA PHE A 172 -9.71 -27.59 8.85
C PHE A 172 -9.71 -27.29 10.36
N GLY A 173 -10.44 -26.25 10.78
CA GLY A 173 -10.85 -26.03 12.18
C GLY A 173 -10.39 -24.71 12.80
N LEU A 174 -11.33 -24.00 13.43
CA LEU A 174 -11.22 -22.80 14.30
C LEU A 174 -11.64 -21.43 13.73
N LYS A 175 -12.38 -20.70 14.58
CA LYS A 175 -12.83 -19.30 14.44
C LYS A 175 -11.72 -18.26 14.16
N GLN A 176 -10.44 -18.64 14.14
CA GLN A 176 -9.29 -17.72 14.12
C GLN A 176 -8.45 -17.73 12.83
N HIS A 177 -8.86 -18.44 11.77
CA HIS A 177 -8.10 -18.51 10.51
C HIS A 177 -7.79 -17.14 9.90
N HIS A 178 -8.79 -16.27 9.82
CA HIS A 178 -8.61 -14.95 9.23
C HIS A 178 -7.58 -14.12 9.99
N GLN A 179 -7.64 -14.12 11.33
CA GLN A 179 -6.69 -13.39 12.16
C GLN A 179 -5.25 -13.92 12.02
N THR A 180 -5.09 -15.25 11.96
CA THR A 180 -3.78 -15.88 11.71
C THR A 180 -3.25 -15.49 10.33
N CYS A 181 -4.09 -15.56 9.28
CA CYS A 181 -3.71 -15.12 7.95
C CYS A 181 -3.28 -13.66 7.92
N VAL A 182 -4.02 -12.76 8.60
CA VAL A 182 -3.67 -11.33 8.66
C VAL A 182 -2.32 -11.13 9.35
N ARG A 183 -2.06 -11.80 10.48
CA ARG A 183 -0.75 -11.73 11.17
C ARG A 183 0.38 -12.22 10.28
N ASP A 184 0.21 -13.36 9.64
CA ASP A 184 1.23 -13.96 8.78
C ASP A 184 1.51 -13.09 7.56
N ARG A 185 0.47 -12.58 6.90
CA ARG A 185 0.60 -11.68 5.74
C ARG A 185 1.29 -10.38 6.11
N ALA A 186 0.86 -9.73 7.20
CA ALA A 186 1.48 -8.50 7.66
C ALA A 186 2.97 -8.70 8.00
N THR A 187 3.31 -9.81 8.68
CA THR A 187 4.70 -10.16 8.97
C THR A 187 5.53 -10.32 7.69
N LEU A 188 5.00 -11.03 6.69
CA LEU A 188 5.69 -11.25 5.42
C LEU A 188 5.89 -9.95 4.63
N SER A 189 4.89 -9.06 4.61
CA SER A 189 5.02 -7.76 3.94
C SER A 189 6.10 -6.90 4.60
N ILE A 190 6.13 -6.83 5.94
CA ILE A 190 7.18 -6.09 6.66
C ILE A 190 8.57 -6.63 6.29
N LEU A 191 8.75 -7.95 6.26
CA LEU A 191 10.03 -8.59 5.92
C LEU A 191 10.44 -8.35 4.45
N ALA A 192 9.48 -8.09 3.56
CA ALA A 192 9.78 -7.75 2.17
C ALA A 192 10.35 -6.33 2.01
N VAL A 193 10.07 -5.43 2.96
CA VAL A 193 10.45 -4.01 2.88
C VAL A 193 11.37 -3.55 4.02
N ARG A 194 11.70 -4.43 4.98
CA ARG A 194 12.60 -4.13 6.10
C ARG A 194 13.61 -5.25 6.28
N ASN A 195 14.88 -4.87 6.40
CA ASN A 195 15.94 -5.79 6.79
C ASN A 195 15.97 -5.99 8.31
N ILE A 196 15.00 -6.75 8.82
CA ILE A 196 14.86 -7.08 10.25
C ILE A 196 14.58 -8.57 10.42
N SER A 197 14.74 -9.07 11.65
CA SER A 197 14.41 -10.46 11.94
C SER A 197 12.89 -10.69 11.94
N LYS A 198 12.49 -11.94 11.65
CA LYS A 198 11.09 -12.37 11.68
C LYS A 198 10.46 -12.17 13.06
N GLU A 199 11.24 -12.32 14.12
CA GLU A 199 10.81 -12.16 15.50
C GLU A 199 10.47 -10.70 15.79
N VAL A 200 11.27 -9.74 15.30
CA VAL A 200 10.99 -8.31 15.44
C VAL A 200 9.75 -7.92 14.64
N ALA A 201 9.62 -8.41 13.40
CA ALA A 201 8.44 -8.16 12.57
C ALA A 201 7.15 -8.69 13.24
N LYS A 202 7.17 -9.94 13.72
CA LYS A 202 6.03 -10.53 14.44
C LYS A 202 5.66 -9.74 15.69
N LYS A 203 6.65 -9.37 16.49
CA LYS A 203 6.43 -8.58 17.70
C LYS A 203 5.77 -7.24 17.37
N ALA A 204 6.23 -6.54 16.33
CA ALA A 204 5.62 -5.29 15.89
C ALA A 204 4.16 -5.47 15.43
N VAL A 205 3.86 -6.56 14.70
CA VAL A 205 2.48 -6.91 14.31
C VAL A 205 1.62 -7.19 15.54
N ASP A 206 2.09 -8.02 16.47
CA ASP A 206 1.33 -8.39 17.67
C ASP A 206 1.04 -7.18 18.56
N GLU A 207 1.99 -6.24 18.70
CA GLU A 207 1.83 -5.01 19.49
C GLU A 207 0.71 -4.10 18.96
N VAL A 208 0.49 -4.06 17.63
CA VAL A 208 -0.52 -3.17 17.01
C VAL A 208 -1.79 -3.91 16.59
N PHE A 209 -1.80 -5.25 16.68
CA PHE A 209 -2.79 -6.09 16.04
C PHE A 209 -4.22 -5.71 16.45
N GLU A 210 -4.50 -5.68 17.75
CA GLU A 210 -5.86 -5.43 18.23
C GLU A 210 -6.40 -4.07 17.80
N SER A 211 -5.60 -3.01 17.85
CA SER A 211 -6.03 -1.69 17.38
C SER A 211 -6.25 -1.65 15.87
N CYS A 212 -5.31 -2.19 15.09
CA CYS A 212 -5.29 -2.02 13.64
C CYS A 212 -6.19 -3.02 12.93
N PHE A 213 -6.40 -4.20 13.50
CA PHE A 213 -7.36 -5.19 13.01
C PHE A 213 -8.80 -4.70 13.15
N ASN A 214 -9.10 -3.97 14.23
CA ASN A 214 -10.45 -3.44 14.49
C ASN A 214 -10.71 -2.06 13.84
N ASP A 215 -9.69 -1.43 13.23
CA ASP A 215 -9.88 -0.24 12.41
C ASP A 215 -10.33 -0.65 11.00
N HIS A 216 -11.62 -0.50 10.72
CA HIS A 216 -12.24 -0.88 9.46
C HIS A 216 -12.48 0.29 8.50
N GLU A 217 -11.94 1.48 8.77
CA GLU A 217 -12.10 2.60 7.85
C GLU A 217 -11.46 2.30 6.48
N PRO A 218 -12.10 2.65 5.34
CA PRO A 218 -13.40 3.34 5.21
C PRO A 218 -14.59 2.38 5.02
N PHE A 219 -14.36 1.07 5.13
CA PHE A 219 -15.36 0.04 4.88
C PHE A 219 -16.41 -0.09 5.99
N GLY A 220 -16.07 0.30 7.23
CA GLY A 220 -16.90 0.13 8.43
C GLY A 220 -17.08 -1.32 8.88
N ARG A 221 -16.59 -2.30 8.10
CA ARG A 221 -16.62 -3.75 8.36
C ARG A 221 -15.58 -4.44 7.50
N ILE A 222 -15.21 -5.67 7.87
CA ILE A 222 -14.35 -6.52 7.05
C ILE A 222 -15.18 -7.08 5.86
N PRO A 223 -14.87 -6.72 4.61
CA PRO A 223 -15.60 -7.23 3.46
C PRO A 223 -15.05 -8.59 3.04
N HIS A 224 -15.80 -9.67 3.32
CA HIS A 224 -15.37 -11.04 2.98
C HIS A 224 -15.53 -11.41 1.49
N ASN A 225 -16.34 -10.66 0.75
CA ASN A 225 -16.51 -10.84 -0.70
C ASN A 225 -17.03 -9.55 -1.36
N LYS A 226 -17.11 -9.57 -2.70
CA LYS A 226 -17.56 -8.42 -3.51
C LYS A 226 -18.95 -7.91 -3.15
N THR A 227 -19.88 -8.77 -2.73
CA THR A 227 -21.23 -8.34 -2.33
C THR A 227 -21.18 -7.53 -1.04
N TYR A 228 -20.41 -7.98 -0.04
CA TYR A 228 -20.22 -7.24 1.20
C TYR A 228 -19.46 -5.92 0.97
N ALA A 229 -18.47 -5.89 0.08
CA ALA A 229 -17.81 -4.65 -0.31
C ALA A 229 -18.78 -3.66 -1.00
N ARG A 230 -19.72 -4.14 -1.84
CA ARG A 230 -20.76 -3.25 -2.41
C ARG A 230 -21.65 -2.66 -1.33
N TYR A 231 -22.02 -3.45 -0.31
CA TYR A 231 -22.80 -2.93 0.81
C TYR A 231 -22.00 -1.91 1.62
N ALA A 232 -20.71 -2.17 1.90
CA ALA A 232 -19.83 -1.19 2.53
C ALA A 232 -19.75 0.12 1.71
N HIS A 233 -19.61 0.01 0.39
CA HIS A 233 -19.51 1.18 -0.49
C HIS A 233 -20.79 2.00 -0.48
N ARG A 234 -21.94 1.35 -0.60
CA ARG A 234 -23.25 2.00 -0.53
C ARG A 234 -23.45 2.69 0.82
N ASP A 235 -23.07 2.05 1.92
CA ASP A 235 -23.23 2.63 3.26
C ASP A 235 -22.31 3.86 3.43
N PHE A 236 -21.08 3.80 2.89
CA PHE A 236 -20.17 4.94 2.82
C PHE A 236 -20.76 6.13 2.04
N GLU A 237 -21.31 5.89 0.84
CA GLU A 237 -21.95 6.94 0.01
C GLU A 237 -23.16 7.58 0.72
N ASN A 238 -23.81 6.86 1.63
CA ASN A 238 -25.00 7.31 2.34
C ASN A 238 -24.70 7.98 3.69
N ARG A 239 -23.45 8.01 4.16
CA ARG A 239 -23.12 8.45 5.54
C ARG A 239 -23.56 9.88 5.84
N ASP A 240 -23.51 10.76 4.85
CA ASP A 240 -23.83 12.18 4.98
C ASP A 240 -25.26 12.52 4.51
N ARG A 241 -26.02 11.54 3.99
CA ARG A 241 -27.36 11.79 3.43
C ARG A 241 -28.36 12.33 4.43
N TYR A 242 -28.25 11.96 5.71
CA TYR A 242 -29.15 12.48 6.73
C TYR A 242 -28.97 14.00 6.90
N TYR A 243 -27.72 14.46 6.96
CA TYR A 243 -27.39 15.88 7.13
C TYR A 243 -27.52 16.70 5.84
N SER A 244 -27.41 16.08 4.65
CA SER A 244 -27.64 16.79 3.38
C SER A 244 -29.12 17.06 3.05
N ASN A 245 -30.05 16.41 3.76
CA ASN A 245 -31.50 16.52 3.53
C ASN A 245 -32.23 17.36 4.59
N ILE A 246 -31.50 17.89 5.58
CA ILE A 246 -31.99 18.81 6.61
C ILE A 246 -31.40 20.19 6.29
#